data_AF-A0A961QXQ2-F1
#
_entry.id   AF-A0A961QXQ2-F1
#
_cell.length_a   1.000
_cell.length_b   1.000
_cell.length_c   1.000
_cell.angle_alpha   90.00
_cell.angle_beta   90.00
_cell.angle_gamma   90.00
#
_symmetry.space_group_name_H-M   'P 1'
#
loop_
_entity.id
_entity.type
_entity.pdbx_description
1 polymer ?
#
loop_
_entity_poly.entity_id
_entity_poly.type
_entity_poly.pdbx_seq_one_letter_code
_entity_poly.pdbx_strand_id
1 'polypeptide(L)'
;MRILSWLFYTLAGLLAAAATAFFLYAQSLACAFGSPTGRCRWRWPWQLPAEDVQIFILLPLSGVAVLVLLGWLAGRAARRQD
;
A
#
# COMPACT_ATOMS: atom_id res chain seq x y z
N MET A 1 21.30 -14.27 -6.98
CA MET A 1 20.42 -13.10 -6.70
C MET A 1 18.91 -13.42 -6.54
N ARG A 2 18.47 -14.70 -6.61
CA ARG A 2 17.06 -15.08 -6.43
C ARG A 2 16.47 -14.72 -5.05
N ILE A 3 17.23 -14.87 -3.98
CA ILE A 3 16.80 -14.53 -2.60
C ILE A 3 16.49 -13.03 -2.47
N LEU A 4 17.32 -12.17 -3.09
CA LEU A 4 17.13 -10.72 -3.04
C LEU A 4 15.84 -10.28 -3.78
N SER A 5 15.56 -10.88 -4.94
CA SER A 5 14.31 -10.63 -5.68
C SER A 5 13.08 -11.06 -4.86
N TRP A 6 13.13 -12.25 -4.24
CA TRP A 6 12.08 -12.71 -3.33
C TRP A 6 11.86 -11.73 -2.19
N LEU A 7 12.93 -11.28 -1.53
CA LEU A 7 12.86 -10.34 -0.43
C LEU A 7 12.12 -9.05 -0.79
N PHE A 8 12.39 -8.48 -1.98
CA PHE A 8 11.66 -7.31 -2.46
C PHE A 8 10.16 -7.58 -2.69
N TYR A 9 9.80 -8.75 -3.23
CA TYR A 9 8.38 -9.11 -3.40
C TYR A 9 7.68 -9.34 -2.06
N THR A 10 8.32 -9.99 -1.09
CA THR A 10 7.75 -10.14 0.25
C THR A 10 7.54 -8.79 0.92
N LEU A 11 8.52 -7.88 0.80
CA LEU A 11 8.42 -6.52 1.33
C LEU A 11 7.29 -5.74 0.67
N ALA A 12 7.13 -5.87 -0.65
CA ALA A 12 6.04 -5.25 -1.41
C ALA A 12 4.67 -5.75 -0.94
N GLY A 13 4.54 -7.07 -0.73
CA GLY A 13 3.32 -7.68 -0.21
C GLY A 13 2.98 -7.21 1.21
N LEU A 14 3.98 -7.17 2.10
CA LEU A 14 3.81 -6.66 3.47
C LEU A 14 3.42 -5.18 3.49
N LEU A 15 4.03 -4.36 2.64
CA LEU A 15 3.70 -2.94 2.53
C LEU A 15 2.24 -2.75 2.05
N ALA A 16 1.82 -3.51 1.03
CA ALA A 16 0.45 -3.46 0.53
C ALA A 16 -0.57 -3.89 1.60
N ALA A 17 -0.28 -4.96 2.34
CA ALA A 17 -1.12 -5.43 3.44
C ALA A 17 -1.19 -4.40 4.58
N ALA A 18 -0.05 -3.83 4.97
CA ALA A 18 0.02 -2.81 6.01
C ALA A 18 -0.75 -1.53 5.62
N ALA A 19 -0.59 -1.06 4.38
CA ALA A 19 -1.33 0.09 3.88
C ALA A 19 -2.84 -0.15 3.87
N THR A 20 -3.26 -1.34 3.45
CA THR A 20 -4.69 -1.74 3.46
C THR A 20 -5.24 -1.78 4.89
N ALA A 21 -4.53 -2.44 5.80
CA ALA A 21 -4.93 -2.51 7.21
C ALA A 21 -5.00 -1.12 7.86
N PHE A 22 -4.02 -0.26 7.57
CA PHE A 22 -3.99 1.11 8.06
C PHE A 22 -5.17 1.93 7.52
N PHE A 23 -5.51 1.80 6.24
CA PHE A 23 -6.68 2.46 5.66
C PHE A 23 -8.00 2.03 6.34
N LEU A 24 -8.19 0.72 6.56
CA LEU A 24 -9.36 0.20 7.26
C LEU A 24 -9.43 0.70 8.70
N TYR A 25 -8.29 0.76 9.38
CA TYR A 25 -8.18 1.27 10.75
C TYR A 25 -8.47 2.77 10.84
N ALA A 26 -7.93 3.58 9.92
CA ALA A 26 -8.19 5.01 9.90
C ALA A 26 -9.68 5.30 9.65
N GLN A 27 -10.32 4.56 8.74
CA GLN A 27 -11.75 4.69 8.51
C GLN A 27 -12.60 4.25 9.70
N SER A 28 -12.23 3.15 10.38
CA SER A 28 -12.98 2.71 11.57
C SER A 28 -12.87 3.73 12.72
N LEU A 29 -11.70 4.32 12.92
CA LEU A 29 -11.51 5.43 13.87
C LEU A 29 -12.32 6.67 13.50
N ALA A 30 -12.26 7.10 12.23
CA ALA A 30 -13.04 8.24 11.75
C ALA A 30 -14.55 8.00 11.93
N CYS A 31 -14.98 6.75 11.77
CA CYS A 31 -16.36 6.32 11.97
C CYS A 31 -16.78 6.35 13.45
N ALA A 32 -15.91 5.87 14.35
CA ALA A 32 -16.18 5.79 15.78
C ALA A 32 -16.14 7.16 16.48
N PHE A 33 -15.25 8.06 16.04
CA PHE A 33 -14.99 9.33 16.74
C PHE A 33 -15.42 10.59 15.97
N GLY A 34 -15.65 10.51 14.65
CA GLY A 34 -15.91 11.67 13.79
C GLY A 34 -17.37 12.05 13.58
N SER A 35 -18.33 11.25 14.08
CA SER A 35 -19.76 11.44 13.80
C SER A 35 -20.58 11.66 15.09
N PRO A 36 -20.88 12.92 15.47
CA PRO A 36 -21.72 13.21 16.64
C PRO A 36 -23.19 12.72 16.48
N THR A 37 -23.61 12.40 15.27
CA THR A 37 -24.97 11.93 14.95
C THR A 37 -25.07 10.41 14.76
N GLY A 38 -23.98 9.66 14.97
CA GLY A 38 -23.89 8.21 14.76
C GLY A 38 -24.01 7.73 13.30
N ARG A 39 -24.20 8.63 12.32
CA ARG A 39 -24.27 8.30 10.89
C ARG A 39 -22.89 8.37 10.26
N CYS A 40 -22.12 7.31 10.42
CA CYS A 40 -20.90 7.14 9.67
C CYS A 40 -21.19 6.54 8.29
N ARG A 41 -20.59 7.11 7.25
CA ARG A 41 -20.64 6.59 5.89
C ARG A 41 -19.24 6.24 5.43
N TRP A 42 -19.01 4.97 5.15
CA TRP A 42 -17.75 4.50 4.60
C TRP A 42 -17.49 5.17 3.26
N ARG A 43 -16.40 5.94 3.17
CA ARG A 43 -16.01 6.59 1.91
C ARG A 43 -15.15 5.66 1.10
N TRP A 44 -15.44 5.55 -0.18
CA TRP A 44 -14.54 4.84 -1.07
C TRP A 44 -13.25 5.64 -1.28
N PRO A 45 -12.13 4.99 -1.64
CA PRO A 45 -10.85 5.67 -1.78
C PRO A 45 -10.89 6.84 -2.77
N TRP A 46 -11.68 6.75 -3.84
CA TRP A 46 -11.89 7.84 -4.82
C TRP A 46 -12.86 8.94 -4.37
N GLN A 47 -13.48 8.81 -3.19
CA GLN A 47 -14.35 9.82 -2.58
C GLN A 47 -13.62 10.62 -1.49
N LEU A 48 -12.34 10.33 -1.27
CA LEU A 48 -11.49 11.05 -0.32
C LEU A 48 -11.03 12.39 -0.91
N PRO A 49 -10.74 13.38 -0.04
CA PRO A 49 -9.98 14.58 -0.43
C PRO A 49 -8.69 14.21 -1.17
N ALA A 50 -8.24 15.07 -2.09
CA ALA A 50 -7.05 14.79 -2.91
C ALA A 50 -5.79 14.51 -2.07
N GLU A 51 -5.64 15.22 -0.95
CA GLU A 51 -4.59 15.05 0.04
C GLU A 51 -4.64 13.66 0.72
N ASP A 52 -5.81 13.21 1.14
CA ASP A 52 -6.00 11.87 1.72
C ASP A 52 -5.77 10.78 0.67
N VAL A 53 -6.24 10.96 -0.57
CA VAL A 53 -5.96 10.03 -1.69
C VAL A 53 -4.45 9.86 -1.87
N GLN A 54 -3.70 10.96 -1.78
CA GLN A 54 -2.26 10.94 -1.95
C GLN A 54 -1.58 10.11 -0.86
N ILE A 55 -1.97 10.30 0.40
CA ILE A 55 -1.37 9.62 1.55
C ILE A 55 -1.79 8.15 1.62
N PHE A 56 -3.09 7.86 1.50
CA PHE A 56 -3.64 6.53 1.73
C PHE A 56 -3.54 5.60 0.52
N ILE A 57 -3.39 6.14 -0.69
CA ILE A 57 -3.38 5.33 -1.93
C ILE A 57 -2.10 5.55 -2.71
N LEU A 58 -1.81 6.77 -3.16
CA LEU A 58 -0.72 7.00 -4.12
C LEU A 58 0.64 6.71 -3.51
N LEU A 59 0.88 7.16 -2.28
CA LEU A 59 2.13 6.93 -1.57
C LEU A 59 2.41 5.43 -1.37
N PRO A 60 1.53 4.63 -0.73
CA PRO A 60 1.78 3.20 -0.58
C PRO A 60 1.84 2.47 -1.92
N LEU A 61 0.99 2.83 -2.90
CA LEU A 61 1.01 2.21 -4.22
C LEU A 61 2.34 2.46 -4.94
N SER A 62 2.89 3.68 -4.87
CA SER A 62 4.19 4.00 -5.44
C SER A 62 5.32 3.22 -4.76
N GLY A 63 5.27 3.07 -3.44
CA GLY A 63 6.23 2.24 -2.69
C GLY A 63 6.19 0.77 -3.13
N VAL A 64 5.00 0.20 -3.26
CA VAL A 64 4.81 -1.17 -3.79
C VAL A 64 5.34 -1.28 -5.21
N ALA A 65 5.01 -0.33 -6.08
CA ALA A 65 5.46 -0.34 -7.47
C ALA A 65 6.99 -0.31 -7.56
N VAL A 66 7.66 0.55 -6.79
CA VAL A 66 9.13 0.62 -6.74
C VAL A 66 9.72 -0.71 -6.26
N LEU A 67 9.20 -1.30 -5.18
CA LEU A 67 9.68 -2.57 -4.64
C LEU A 67 9.51 -3.72 -5.65
N VAL A 68 8.36 -3.78 -6.33
CA VAL A 68 8.11 -4.76 -7.40
C VAL A 68 9.09 -4.57 -8.55
N LEU A 69 9.35 -3.33 -8.95
CA LEU A 69 10.26 -3.00 -10.06
C LEU A 69 11.71 -3.36 -9.72
N LEU A 70 12.15 -3.10 -8.48
CA LEU A 70 13.45 -3.53 -7.96
C LEU A 70 13.57 -5.05 -7.89
N GLY A 71 12.53 -5.73 -7.39
CA GLY A 71 12.45 -7.19 -7.37
C GLY A 71 12.56 -7.80 -8.76
N TRP A 72 11.89 -7.20 -9.75
CA TRP A 72 11.95 -7.61 -11.15
C TRP A 72 13.34 -7.39 -11.76
N LEU A 73 13.94 -6.21 -11.57
CA LEU A 73 15.28 -5.90 -12.05
C LEU A 73 16.33 -6.84 -11.44
N ALA A 74 16.27 -7.09 -10.13
CA ALA A 74 17.16 -8.02 -9.43
C ALA A 74 17.01 -9.46 -9.96
N GLY A 75 15.77 -9.87 -10.25
CA GLY A 75 15.49 -11.19 -10.85
C GLY A 75 15.96 -11.29 -12.30
N ARG A 76 15.97 -10.19 -13.06
CA ARG A 76 16.47 -10.14 -14.44
C ARG A 76 18.00 -10.14 -14.49
N ALA A 77 18.65 -9.42 -13.58
CA ALA A 77 20.11 -9.42 -13.43
C ALA A 77 20.64 -10.83 -13.10
N ALA A 78 19.95 -11.55 -12.21
CA ALA A 78 20.28 -12.94 -11.86
C ALA A 78 20.35 -13.86 -13.08
N ARG A 79 19.38 -13.74 -14.00
CA ARG A 79 19.24 -14.61 -15.18
C ARG A 79 20.22 -14.31 -16.31
N ARG A 80 20.93 -13.18 -16.26
CA ARG A 80 21.95 -12.84 -17.26
C ARG A 80 23.34 -13.39 -16.90
N GLN A 81 23.50 -13.90 -15.69
CA GLN A 81 24.78 -14.43 -15.18
C GLN A 81 24.84 -15.97 -15.23
N ASP A 82 23.70 -16.62 -15.49
CA ASP A 82 23.59 -18.05 -15.84
C ASP A 82 23.65 -18.20 -17.36
#